data_AF-A0A538SVS8-F1
#
_entry.id   AF-A0A538SVS8-F1
#
_cell.length_a   1.000
_cell.length_b   1.000
_cell.length_c   1.000
_cell.angle_alpha   90.00
_cell.angle_beta   90.00
_cell.angle_gamma   90.00
#
_symmetry.space_group_name_H-M   'P 1'
#
loop_
_entity.id
_entity.type
_entity.pdbx_description
1 polymer ?
#
loop_
_entity_poly.entity_id
_entity_poly.type
_entity_poly.pdbx_seq_one_letter_code
_entity_poly.pdbx_strand_id
1 'polypeptide(L)'
;MRRAFLMGLALLGALGAGPFVATTGASVSDNFPTYLRDRGTGVATSLFGTYVRKGELLAYPFYEYTRNNDQEYKPSELGFAGEHDYRGKYTEHEGLIFLSYGISENVALELESALYSSATLHKAP
;
A
#
# COMPACT_ATOMS: atom_id res chain seq x y z
N MET A 1 30.29 15.41 -5.80
CA MET A 1 29.90 16.38 -4.76
C MET A 1 28.63 17.10 -5.18
N ARG A 2 27.46 16.67 -4.71
CA ARG A 2 26.24 17.48 -4.50
C ARG A 2 25.48 16.80 -3.37
N ARG A 3 25.70 17.31 -2.16
CA ARG A 3 25.01 16.89 -0.94
C ARG A 3 23.62 17.53 -0.98
N ALA A 4 22.57 16.73 -1.07
CA ALA A 4 21.24 17.12 -0.68
C ALA A 4 20.86 16.21 0.49
N PHE A 5 21.25 16.64 1.69
CA PHE A 5 20.82 16.03 2.95
C PHE A 5 19.75 16.95 3.53
N LEU A 6 18.63 16.32 3.92
CA LEU A 6 17.66 16.75 4.92
C LEU A 6 16.65 17.85 4.55
N MET A 7 15.39 17.43 4.42
CA MET A 7 14.39 17.90 5.37
C MET A 7 13.55 16.70 5.80
N GLY A 8 13.87 16.17 6.99
CA GLY A 8 13.04 15.18 7.66
C GLY A 8 11.73 15.84 8.05
N LEU A 9 10.62 15.30 7.55
CA LEU A 9 9.31 15.59 8.09
C LEU A 9 9.11 14.65 9.28
N ALA A 10 9.45 15.14 10.47
CA ALA A 10 9.00 14.54 11.71
C ALA A 10 7.46 14.67 11.78
N LEU A 11 6.73 13.60 11.47
CA LEU A 11 5.39 13.41 12.02
C LEU A 11 5.50 12.49 13.24
N LEU A 12 5.93 13.09 14.34
CA LEU A 12 5.75 12.51 15.66
C LEU A 12 4.37 12.92 16.16
N GLY A 13 3.51 11.92 16.38
CA GLY A 13 2.52 11.96 17.46
C GLY A 13 1.33 12.93 17.30
N ALA A 14 0.32 12.50 16.55
CA ALA A 14 -1.06 12.41 17.04
C ALA A 14 -1.90 11.79 15.92
N LEU A 15 -1.99 10.47 15.90
CA LEU A 15 -3.17 9.80 15.36
C LEU A 15 -4.35 10.26 16.22
N GLY A 16 -4.88 11.43 15.90
CA GLY A 16 -6.22 11.79 16.32
C GLY A 16 -7.10 10.67 15.80
N ALA A 17 -7.69 9.93 16.73
CA ALA A 17 -8.90 9.15 16.50
C ALA A 17 -10.01 10.14 16.11
N GLY A 18 -9.88 10.74 14.92
CA GLY A 18 -11.02 11.30 14.22
C GLY A 18 -11.97 10.13 13.97
N PRO A 19 -13.28 10.32 14.14
CA PRO A 19 -14.21 9.25 13.85
C PRO A 19 -13.95 8.82 12.40
N PHE A 20 -13.45 7.60 12.22
CA PHE A 20 -13.77 6.87 11.02
C PHE A 20 -15.30 6.89 10.99
N VAL A 21 -15.86 7.77 10.16
CA VAL A 21 -17.26 7.70 9.82
C VAL A 21 -17.36 6.42 9.00
N ALA A 22 -17.45 5.29 9.68
CA ALA A 22 -18.04 4.09 9.13
C ALA A 22 -19.48 4.50 8.86
N THR A 23 -19.74 5.03 7.67
CA THR A 23 -21.09 5.18 7.18
C THR A 23 -21.66 3.77 7.20
N THR A 24 -22.54 3.51 8.17
CA THR A 24 -23.35 2.30 8.28
C THR A 24 -24.23 2.25 7.03
N GLY A 25 -23.67 1.69 5.96
CA GLY A 25 -24.40 1.39 4.75
C GLY A 25 -25.47 0.36 5.10
N ALA A 26 -26.71 0.66 4.75
CA ALA A 26 -27.83 -0.27 4.85
C ALA A 26 -27.44 -1.64 4.27
N SER A 27 -27.76 -2.70 4.99
CA SER A 27 -27.47 -4.09 4.62
C SER A 27 -28.24 -4.49 3.37
N VAL A 28 -27.60 -4.40 2.19
CA VAL A 28 -28.08 -5.00 0.93
C VAL A 28 -27.63 -6.48 0.86
N SER A 29 -27.54 -7.18 2.00
CA SER A 29 -27.11 -8.58 2.07
C SER A 29 -28.17 -9.55 1.56
N ASP A 30 -29.45 -9.15 1.55
CA ASP A 30 -30.56 -10.10 1.35
C ASP A 30 -30.80 -10.48 -0.12
N ASN A 31 -30.33 -9.65 -1.07
CA ASN A 31 -30.53 -9.87 -2.52
C ASN A 31 -29.36 -10.56 -3.23
N PHE A 32 -28.28 -10.91 -2.52
CA PHE A 32 -27.15 -11.61 -3.15
C PHE A 32 -27.29 -13.14 -3.07
N PRO A 33 -26.85 -13.87 -4.12
CA PRO A 33 -26.62 -15.31 -4.03
C PRO A 33 -25.77 -15.66 -2.80
N THR A 34 -26.01 -16.82 -2.18
CA THR A 34 -25.38 -17.20 -0.89
C THR A 34 -23.86 -17.07 -0.89
N TYR A 35 -23.20 -17.38 -2.00
CA TYR A 35 -21.74 -17.30 -2.15
C TYR A 35 -21.19 -15.86 -2.29
N LEU A 36 -22.04 -14.84 -2.30
CA LEU A 36 -21.68 -13.41 -2.33
C LEU A 36 -22.19 -12.66 -1.09
N ARG A 37 -22.55 -13.36 -0.02
CA ARG A 37 -23.05 -12.72 1.21
C ARG A 37 -21.94 -12.33 2.19
N ASP A 38 -20.72 -12.79 1.94
CA ASP A 38 -19.52 -12.54 2.73
C ASP A 38 -18.72 -11.31 2.26
N ARG A 39 -19.20 -10.60 1.24
CA ARG A 39 -18.55 -9.40 0.70
C ARG A 39 -19.18 -8.09 1.17
N GLY A 40 -18.43 -7.00 1.06
CA GLY A 40 -18.95 -5.64 1.19
C GLY A 40 -19.84 -5.21 0.02
N THR A 41 -20.60 -4.14 0.23
CA THR A 41 -21.43 -3.54 -0.84
C THR A 41 -20.62 -2.57 -1.69
N GLY A 42 -20.99 -2.41 -2.97
CA GLY A 42 -20.31 -1.52 -3.91
C GLY A 42 -19.36 -2.24 -4.88
N VAL A 43 -18.45 -1.48 -5.48
CA VAL A 43 -17.43 -1.96 -6.41
C VAL A 43 -16.25 -2.51 -5.60
N ALA A 44 -15.83 -3.74 -5.88
CA ALA A 44 -14.64 -4.32 -5.27
C ALA A 44 -13.40 -3.56 -5.75
N THR A 45 -12.50 -3.22 -4.82
CA THR A 45 -11.28 -2.48 -5.13
C THR A 45 -10.09 -3.41 -5.39
N SER A 46 -8.97 -2.88 -5.88
CA SER A 46 -7.72 -3.66 -5.97
C SER A 46 -7.19 -4.11 -4.60
N LEU A 47 -7.45 -3.34 -3.54
CA LEU A 47 -7.15 -3.73 -2.17
C LEU A 47 -8.08 -4.87 -1.74
N PHE A 48 -7.49 -5.97 -1.27
CA PHE A 48 -8.21 -7.21 -0.99
C PHE A 48 -9.29 -7.01 0.08
N GLY A 49 -10.51 -7.42 -0.24
CA GLY A 49 -11.63 -7.42 0.70
C GLY A 49 -12.25 -6.03 0.95
N THR A 50 -11.84 -4.99 0.21
CA THR A 50 -12.46 -3.66 0.30
C THR A 50 -13.36 -3.35 -0.89
N TYR A 51 -14.36 -2.53 -0.62
CA TYR A 51 -15.42 -2.18 -1.55
C TYR A 51 -15.74 -0.70 -1.41
N VAL A 52 -16.03 -0.02 -2.51
CA VAL A 52 -16.40 1.40 -2.52
C VAL A 52 -17.80 1.56 -3.13
N ARG A 53 -18.70 2.25 -2.43
CA ARG A 53 -20.04 2.56 -2.95
C ARG A 53 -20.03 3.83 -3.79
N LYS A 54 -21.10 4.03 -4.56
CA LYS A 54 -21.33 5.29 -5.27
C LYS A 54 -21.27 6.49 -4.31
N GLY A 55 -20.44 7.46 -4.64
CA GLY A 55 -20.21 8.69 -3.88
C GLY A 55 -19.30 8.52 -2.65
N GLU A 56 -18.84 7.31 -2.36
CA GLU A 56 -17.94 7.03 -1.24
C GLU A 56 -16.49 7.29 -1.64
N LEU A 57 -15.75 7.96 -0.76
CA LEU A 57 -14.29 8.06 -0.82
C LEU A 57 -13.71 7.12 0.23
N LEU A 58 -12.96 6.12 -0.23
CA LEU A 58 -12.15 5.26 0.62
C LEU A 58 -10.70 5.76 0.57
N ALA A 59 -10.13 6.08 1.72
CA ALA A 59 -8.73 6.48 1.86
C ALA A 59 -8.03 5.56 2.85
N TYR A 60 -6.97 4.90 2.39
CA TYR A 60 -6.25 3.89 3.15
C TYR A 60 -4.75 4.18 3.10
N PRO A 61 -4.16 4.79 4.15
CA PRO A 61 -2.71 4.93 4.28
C PRO A 61 -2.11 3.66 4.88
N PHE A 62 -0.95 3.25 4.37
CA PHE A 62 -0.25 2.05 4.84
C PHE A 62 1.26 2.27 4.91
N TYR A 63 1.86 1.48 5.80
CA TYR A 63 3.30 1.44 6.00
C TYR A 63 3.74 0.00 5.91
N GLU A 64 4.71 -0.27 5.03
CA GLU A 64 5.24 -1.61 4.81
C GLU A 64 6.68 -1.70 5.30
N TYR A 65 6.96 -2.79 6.02
CA TYR A 65 8.29 -3.14 6.48
C TYR A 65 8.62 -4.55 5.99
N THR A 66 9.56 -4.64 5.06
CA THR A 66 10.00 -5.91 4.49
C THR A 66 11.43 -6.19 4.91
N ARG A 67 11.69 -7.42 5.37
CA ARG A 67 13.04 -7.87 5.72
C ARG A 67 13.31 -9.24 5.13
N ASN A 68 14.31 -9.32 4.24
CA ASN A 68 14.83 -10.57 3.70
C ASN A 68 16.28 -10.77 4.14
N ASN A 69 16.57 -11.87 4.85
CA ASN A 69 17.94 -12.14 5.33
C ASN A 69 18.80 -12.89 4.30
N ASP A 70 18.23 -13.33 3.18
CA ASP A 70 18.91 -14.06 2.11
C ASP A 70 18.47 -13.57 0.72
N GLN A 71 18.52 -12.25 0.52
CA GLN A 71 18.17 -11.62 -0.74
C GLN A 71 19.22 -11.94 -1.80
N GLU A 72 18.79 -12.56 -2.90
CA GLU A 72 19.57 -12.70 -4.12
C GLU A 72 19.66 -11.35 -4.84
N TYR A 73 20.85 -11.03 -5.33
CA TYR A 73 21.06 -9.88 -6.20
C TYR A 73 22.25 -10.09 -7.13
N LYS A 74 22.23 -9.42 -8.29
CA LYS A 74 23.38 -9.27 -9.17
C LYS A 74 23.94 -7.86 -9.11
N PRO A 75 25.25 -7.67 -9.30
CA PRO A 75 25.82 -6.33 -9.45
C PRO A 75 25.17 -5.53 -10.58
N SER A 76 24.74 -6.19 -11.66
CA SER A 76 24.06 -5.56 -12.81
C SER A 76 22.69 -4.96 -12.49
N GLU A 77 21.94 -5.53 -11.56
CA GLU A 77 20.67 -4.97 -11.06
C GLU A 77 20.88 -3.65 -10.29
N LEU A 78 22.09 -3.43 -9.78
CA LEU A 78 22.49 -2.21 -9.07
C LEU A 78 23.29 -1.24 -9.97
N GLY A 79 23.40 -1.52 -11.27
CA GLY A 79 24.11 -0.68 -12.25
C GLY A 79 25.63 -0.90 -12.32
N PHE A 80 26.15 -1.99 -11.77
CA PHE A 80 27.56 -2.39 -11.89
C PHE A 80 27.75 -3.53 -12.91
N ALA A 81 28.98 -3.85 -13.31
CA ALA A 81 29.23 -5.02 -14.14
C ALA A 81 29.23 -6.31 -13.30
N GLY A 82 28.67 -7.40 -13.85
CA GLY A 82 28.73 -8.74 -13.26
C GLY A 82 27.37 -9.44 -13.22
N GLU A 83 27.35 -10.73 -13.59
CA GLU A 83 26.14 -11.57 -13.69
C GLU A 83 26.08 -12.70 -12.64
N HIS A 84 27.06 -12.75 -11.75
CA HIS A 84 27.07 -13.72 -10.67
C HIS A 84 26.08 -13.32 -9.58
N ASP A 85 25.34 -14.29 -9.07
CA ASP A 85 24.38 -14.07 -7.99
C ASP A 85 25.11 -14.00 -6.64
N TYR A 86 24.82 -12.96 -5.88
CA TYR A 86 25.29 -12.78 -4.51
C TYR A 86 24.11 -12.78 -3.55
N ARG A 87 24.41 -12.98 -2.26
CA ARG A 87 23.44 -12.90 -1.17
C ARG A 87 23.68 -11.65 -0.31
N GLY A 88 22.61 -11.13 0.26
CA GLY A 88 22.67 -10.04 1.22
C GLY A 88 21.43 -9.96 2.12
N LYS A 89 21.51 -9.11 3.14
CA LYS A 89 20.36 -8.78 3.99
C LYS A 89 19.70 -7.52 3.44
N TYR A 90 18.46 -7.66 2.99
CA TYR A 90 17.63 -6.59 2.47
C TYR A 90 16.62 -6.14 3.53
N THR A 91 16.47 -4.83 3.69
CA THR A 91 15.44 -4.22 4.53
C THR A 91 14.84 -3.04 3.79
N GLU A 92 13.52 -2.96 3.76
CA GLU A 92 12.77 -1.94 3.04
C GLU A 92 11.67 -1.36 3.92
N HIS A 93 11.44 -0.07 3.73
CA HIS A 93 10.42 0.71 4.39
C HIS A 93 9.67 1.52 3.34
N GLU A 94 8.36 1.32 3.25
CA GLU A 94 7.51 2.05 2.31
C GLU A 94 6.35 2.72 3.04
N GLY A 95 6.04 3.94 2.62
CA GLY A 95 4.84 4.66 3.04
C GLY A 95 3.97 4.90 1.82
N LEU A 96 2.75 4.38 1.84
CA LEU A 96 1.87 4.35 0.70
C LEU A 96 0.50 4.96 1.02
N ILE A 97 -0.19 5.37 -0.03
CA ILE A 97 -1.59 5.79 0.02
C ILE A 97 -2.37 5.07 -1.07
N PHE A 98 -3.55 4.57 -0.70
CA PHE A 98 -4.56 4.07 -1.62
C PHE A 98 -5.81 4.94 -1.46
N LEU A 99 -6.34 5.41 -2.59
CA LEU A 99 -7.57 6.17 -2.67
C LEU A 99 -8.51 5.48 -3.65
N SER A 100 -9.79 5.38 -3.32
CA SER A 100 -10.83 4.91 -4.22
C SER A 100 -12.08 5.77 -4.11
N TYR A 101 -12.66 6.15 -5.25
CA TYR A 101 -13.91 6.91 -5.30
C TYR A 101 -14.94 6.23 -6.20
N GLY A 102 -16.11 5.90 -5.65
CA GLY A 102 -17.20 5.29 -6.42
C GLY A 102 -17.94 6.32 -7.27
N ILE A 103 -17.83 6.23 -8.60
CA ILE A 103 -18.54 7.10 -9.54
C ILE A 103 -19.99 6.64 -9.71
N SER A 104 -20.23 5.33 -9.76
CA SER A 104 -21.55 4.71 -9.89
C SER A 104 -21.57 3.33 -9.21
N GLU A 105 -22.70 2.60 -9.30
CA GLU A 105 -22.85 1.27 -8.67
C GLU A 105 -21.86 0.21 -9.20
N ASN A 106 -21.24 0.46 -10.37
CA ASN A 106 -20.35 -0.48 -11.04
C ASN A 106 -19.07 0.18 -11.59
N VAL A 107 -18.81 1.45 -11.27
CA VAL A 107 -17.60 2.18 -11.69
C VAL A 107 -16.98 2.89 -10.51
N ALA A 108 -15.70 2.66 -10.29
CA ALA A 108 -14.87 3.36 -9.32
C ALA A 108 -13.57 3.84 -9.97
N LEU A 109 -12.97 4.89 -9.41
CA LEU A 109 -11.63 5.36 -9.74
C LEU A 109 -10.71 5.05 -8.57
N GLU A 110 -9.53 4.52 -8.87
CA GLU A 110 -8.53 4.15 -7.88
C GLU A 110 -7.19 4.81 -8.17
N LEU A 111 -6.49 5.19 -7.11
CA LEU A 111 -5.13 5.68 -7.14
C LEU A 111 -4.35 5.02 -6.01
N GLU A 112 -3.20 4.45 -6.36
CA GLU A 112 -2.24 3.94 -5.40
C GLU A 112 -0.88 4.59 -5.67
N SER A 113 -0.19 4.99 -4.60
CA SER A 113 1.15 5.57 -4.72
C SER A 113 1.98 5.25 -3.50
N ALA A 114 3.21 4.80 -3.73
CA ALA A 114 4.29 4.91 -2.77
C ALA A 114 4.68 6.38 -2.65
N LEU A 115 4.42 6.99 -1.49
CA LEU A 115 4.80 8.36 -1.17
C LEU A 115 6.23 8.43 -0.61
N TYR A 116 6.71 7.33 -0.05
CA TYR A 116 8.05 7.16 0.48
C TYR A 116 8.50 5.71 0.26
N SER A 117 9.75 5.53 -0.16
CA SER A 117 10.38 4.21 -0.25
C SER A 117 11.86 4.36 0.09
N SER A 118 12.37 3.47 0.94
CA SER A 118 13.77 3.42 1.35
C SER A 118 14.18 1.99 1.59
N ALA A 119 15.27 1.58 0.95
CA ALA A 119 15.81 0.23 1.06
C ALA A 119 17.30 0.24 1.44
N THR A 120 17.73 -0.78 2.18
CA THR A 120 19.13 -1.06 2.49
C THR A 120 19.47 -2.51 2.13
N LEU A 121 20.64 -2.70 1.53
CA LEU A 121 21.21 -4.00 1.22
C LEU A 121 22.59 -4.14 1.87
N HIS A 122 22.70 -5.01 2.85
CA HIS A 122 23.98 -5.40 3.45
C HIS A 122 24.50 -6.67 2.79
N LYS A 123 25.51 -6.53 1.93
CA LYS A 123 26.15 -7.63 1.22
C LYS A 123 26.75 -8.64 2.21
N ALA A 124 26.61 -9.93 1.93
CA ALA A 124 27.33 -10.96 2.69
C ALA A 124 28.85 -10.79 2.52
N PRO A 125 29.66 -11.08 3.56
CA PRO A 125 31.12 -11.05 3.47
C PRO A 125 31.68 -12.08 2.49
#